data_AF-K0VFM4-F1
#
_entry.id   AF-K0VFM4-F1
#
_cell.length_a   1.000
_cell.length_b   1.000
_cell.length_c   1.000
_cell.angle_alpha   90.00
_cell.angle_beta   90.00
_cell.angle_gamma   90.00
#
_symmetry.space_group_name_H-M   'P 1'
#
loop_
_entity.id
_entity.type
_entity.pdbx_description
1 polymer ?
#
loop_
_entity_poly.entity_id
_entity_poly.type
_entity_poly.pdbx_seq_one_letter_code
_entity_poly.pdbx_strand_id
1 'polypeptide(L)'
;MKTIKTETIKTLGFAVLFSATAVAGAEAHVSFLDKQAKQETTILATLQMPHGCDGKATTEVRVKLPEGFVFAKPQPKAGWELEVIKGDYQKTYDNHGDKVKTGAIEIRWKNGNLSDDFYDTFV
;
A
#
# COMPACT_ATOMS: atom_id res chain seq x y z
N MET A 1 71.28 28.40 6.04
CA MET A 1 70.63 27.20 6.65
C MET A 1 69.73 27.73 7.76
N LYS A 2 68.39 27.79 7.68
CA LYS A 2 67.39 26.87 7.14
C LYS A 2 66.27 27.62 6.39
N THR A 3 65.80 27.01 5.31
CA THR A 3 64.64 27.38 4.51
C THR A 3 63.35 27.11 5.31
N ILE A 4 62.47 28.10 5.44
CA ILE A 4 61.12 27.91 6.01
C ILE A 4 60.21 27.55 4.84
N LYS A 5 59.67 26.32 4.84
CA LYS A 5 58.75 25.81 3.83
C LYS A 5 57.31 26.22 4.18
N THR A 6 56.64 26.85 3.23
CA THR A 6 55.20 27.08 3.24
C THR A 6 54.50 25.76 2.92
N GLU A 7 53.84 25.14 3.90
CA GLU A 7 52.96 24.00 3.67
C GLU A 7 51.52 24.52 3.55
N THR A 8 51.10 24.76 2.31
CA THR A 8 49.71 24.73 1.86
C THR A 8 49.15 23.31 2.04
N ILE A 9 47.80 23.13 2.00
CA ILE A 9 47.02 21.87 1.79
C ILE A 9 46.42 21.31 3.10
N LYS A 10 45.12 21.01 3.23
CA LYS A 10 43.95 20.97 2.33
C LYS A 10 42.70 21.01 3.22
N THR A 11 41.73 21.84 2.86
CA THR A 11 40.33 21.72 3.31
C THR A 11 39.80 20.35 2.90
N LEU A 12 39.58 19.44 3.84
CA LEU A 12 38.85 18.19 3.58
C LEU A 12 37.36 18.54 3.46
N GLY A 13 36.88 18.69 2.22
CA GLY A 13 35.46 18.76 1.92
C GLY A 13 34.79 17.42 2.22
N PHE A 14 33.84 17.42 3.14
CA PHE A 14 32.94 16.30 3.39
C PHE A 14 31.97 16.20 2.21
N ALA A 15 32.29 15.36 1.22
CA ALA A 15 31.35 15.01 0.16
C ALA A 15 30.32 14.03 0.73
N VAL A 16 29.16 14.53 1.14
CA VAL A 16 28.00 13.69 1.45
C VAL A 16 27.50 13.11 0.13
N LEU A 17 27.88 11.85 -0.16
CA LEU A 17 27.22 11.06 -1.19
C LEU A 17 25.77 10.83 -0.74
N PHE A 18 24.86 11.61 -1.30
CA PHE A 18 23.43 11.33 -1.22
C PHE A 18 23.15 10.16 -2.18
N SER A 19 23.28 8.93 -1.69
CA SER A 19 22.86 7.74 -2.42
C SER A 19 21.34 7.80 -2.61
N ALA A 20 20.91 8.32 -3.77
CA ALA A 20 19.55 8.19 -4.23
C ALA A 20 19.27 6.70 -4.50
N THR A 21 18.78 5.99 -3.49
CA THR A 21 18.16 4.68 -3.68
C THR A 21 16.94 4.88 -4.55
N ALA A 22 17.07 4.61 -5.85
CA ALA A 22 15.93 4.45 -6.74
C ALA A 22 15.08 3.33 -6.15
N VAL A 23 13.90 3.68 -5.63
CA VAL A 23 12.86 2.72 -5.28
C VAL A 23 12.33 2.21 -6.62
N ALA A 24 12.98 1.20 -7.19
CA ALA A 24 12.38 0.42 -8.25
C ALA A 24 11.13 -0.22 -7.66
N GLY A 25 9.96 0.31 -8.04
CA GLY A 25 8.70 -0.28 -7.67
C GLY A 25 8.63 -1.67 -8.28
N ALA A 26 8.37 -2.67 -7.45
CA ALA A 26 7.91 -3.96 -7.88
C ALA A 26 6.59 -3.79 -8.65
N GLU A 27 6.60 -4.01 -9.97
CA GLU A 27 5.38 -4.00 -10.79
C GLU A 27 4.64 -5.35 -10.63
N ALA A 28 4.12 -5.62 -9.43
CA ALA A 28 3.20 -6.73 -9.21
C ALA A 28 1.79 -6.29 -9.61
N HIS A 29 1.35 -6.71 -10.80
CA HIS A 29 0.00 -6.41 -11.30
C HIS A 29 -1.05 -7.15 -10.44
N VAL A 30 -1.61 -6.46 -9.44
CA VAL A 30 -2.75 -6.94 -8.66
C VAL A 30 -3.98 -7.00 -9.57
N SER A 31 -4.80 -8.03 -9.41
CA SER A 31 -6.05 -8.16 -10.18
C SER A 31 -7.23 -8.53 -9.31
N PHE A 32 -8.43 -8.17 -9.74
CA PHE A 32 -9.65 -8.76 -9.21
C PHE A 32 -9.91 -10.09 -9.92
N LEU A 33 -10.28 -11.13 -9.16
CA LEU A 33 -10.70 -12.41 -9.74
C LEU A 33 -11.94 -12.22 -10.61
N ASP A 34 -12.94 -11.51 -10.08
CA ASP A 34 -14.10 -11.06 -10.85
C ASP A 34 -13.81 -9.71 -11.50
N LYS A 35 -13.62 -9.73 -12.83
CA LYS A 35 -13.25 -8.54 -13.61
C LYS A 35 -14.40 -7.55 -13.83
N GLN A 36 -15.62 -7.95 -13.47
CA GLN A 36 -16.84 -7.19 -13.72
C GLN A 36 -17.76 -7.31 -12.51
N ALA A 37 -18.48 -6.23 -12.23
CA ALA A 37 -19.51 -6.18 -11.21
C ALA A 37 -20.75 -5.51 -11.79
N LYS A 38 -21.93 -6.05 -11.47
CA LYS A 38 -23.17 -5.37 -11.79
C LYS A 38 -23.32 -4.15 -10.89
N GLN A 39 -23.60 -2.98 -11.47
CA GLN A 39 -23.87 -1.77 -10.70
C GLN A 39 -25.02 -1.99 -9.71
N GLU A 40 -24.99 -1.27 -8.58
CA GLU A 40 -26.01 -1.33 -7.53
C GLU A 40 -26.23 -2.74 -6.96
N THR A 41 -25.17 -3.55 -6.88
CA THR A 41 -25.22 -4.88 -6.23
C THR A 41 -24.11 -5.05 -5.21
N THR A 42 -24.32 -5.94 -4.25
CA THR A 42 -23.25 -6.40 -3.35
C THR A 42 -22.39 -7.42 -4.07
N ILE A 43 -21.07 -7.24 -4.01
CA ILE A 43 -20.09 -8.15 -4.60
C ILE A 43 -19.11 -8.66 -3.54
N LEU A 44 -18.46 -9.79 -3.85
CA LEU A 44 -17.28 -10.26 -3.15
C LEU A 44 -16.04 -9.84 -3.94
N ALA A 45 -15.45 -8.69 -3.59
CA ALA A 45 -14.30 -8.15 -4.31
C ALA A 45 -13.01 -8.87 -3.89
N THR A 46 -12.62 -9.93 -4.61
CA THR A 46 -11.39 -10.68 -4.30
C THR A 46 -10.20 -10.15 -5.07
N LEU A 47 -9.27 -9.51 -4.39
CA LEU A 47 -7.98 -9.09 -4.94
C LEU A 47 -6.97 -10.24 -4.85
N GLN A 48 -6.41 -10.64 -5.99
CA GLN A 48 -5.29 -11.56 -6.04
C GLN A 48 -3.97 -10.77 -6.09
N MET A 49 -3.12 -11.01 -5.10
CA MET A 49 -1.74 -10.54 -5.03
C MET A 49 -0.82 -11.67 -5.49
N PRO A 50 -0.01 -11.48 -6.55
CA PRO A 50 0.73 -12.58 -7.14
C PRO A 50 1.89 -13.07 -6.28
N HIS A 51 2.72 -12.17 -5.74
CA HIS A 51 3.86 -12.50 -4.87
C HIS A 51 4.53 -11.22 -4.33
N GLY A 52 5.60 -11.41 -3.55
CA GLY A 52 6.61 -10.39 -3.26
C GLY A 52 7.36 -9.90 -4.50
N CYS A 53 8.53 -9.25 -4.34
CA CYS A 53 9.36 -8.91 -5.49
C CYS A 53 10.84 -8.91 -5.14
N ASP A 54 11.65 -9.47 -6.04
CA ASP A 54 13.09 -9.62 -5.89
C ASP A 54 13.44 -10.29 -4.54
N GLY A 55 12.70 -11.36 -4.19
CA GLY A 55 12.85 -12.08 -2.93
C GLY A 55 12.33 -11.35 -1.68
N LYS A 56 11.81 -10.12 -1.80
CA LYS A 56 11.22 -9.37 -0.68
C LYS A 56 9.73 -9.63 -0.58
N ALA A 57 9.24 -9.80 0.64
CA ALA A 57 7.82 -10.04 0.86
C ALA A 57 6.95 -8.78 0.67
N THR A 58 5.72 -8.98 0.22
CA THR A 58 4.64 -7.99 0.37
C THR A 58 4.20 -7.96 1.84
N THR A 59 4.27 -6.78 2.45
CA THR A 59 4.03 -6.56 3.89
C THR A 59 2.81 -5.71 4.20
N GLU A 60 2.30 -4.98 3.21
CA GLU A 60 1.08 -4.19 3.30
C GLU A 60 0.28 -4.29 1.99
N VAL A 61 -1.03 -4.48 2.11
CA VAL A 61 -1.99 -4.34 1.01
C VAL A 61 -2.96 -3.24 1.38
N ARG A 62 -3.06 -2.24 0.50
CA ARG A 62 -3.90 -1.05 0.71
C ARG A 62 -4.88 -0.89 -0.44
N VAL A 63 -6.16 -0.80 -0.10
CA VAL A 63 -7.24 -0.58 -1.04
C VAL A 63 -7.94 0.73 -0.70
N LYS A 64 -7.83 1.72 -1.60
CA LYS A 64 -8.63 2.94 -1.53
C LYS A 64 -9.95 2.70 -2.25
N LEU A 65 -11.05 2.89 -1.54
CA LEU A 65 -12.39 2.68 -2.08
C LEU A 65 -12.84 3.96 -2.79
N PRO A 66 -13.16 3.91 -4.10
CA PRO A 66 -13.73 5.05 -4.78
C PRO A 66 -15.18 5.28 -4.35
N GLU A 67 -15.69 6.50 -4.58
CA GLU A 67 -17.11 6.80 -4.33
C GLU A 67 -18.02 5.79 -5.03
N GLY A 68 -19.10 5.37 -4.36
CA GLY A 68 -19.99 4.30 -4.82
C GLY A 68 -19.66 2.92 -4.24
N PHE A 69 -18.43 2.69 -3.76
CA PHE A 69 -18.10 1.50 -2.97
C PHE A 69 -18.40 1.77 -1.48
N VAL A 70 -19.63 1.51 -1.10
CA VAL A 70 -20.15 1.75 0.25
C VAL A 70 -20.35 0.46 1.02
N PHE A 71 -20.40 0.57 2.35
CA PHE A 71 -20.66 -0.56 3.26
C PHE A 71 -19.67 -1.72 3.15
N ALA A 72 -18.44 -1.44 2.68
CA ALA A 72 -17.39 -2.44 2.55
C ALA A 72 -17.05 -3.07 3.91
N LYS A 73 -16.88 -4.39 3.90
CA LYS A 73 -16.56 -5.22 5.08
C LYS A 73 -15.42 -6.16 4.71
N PRO A 74 -14.16 -5.77 4.94
CA PRO A 74 -13.03 -6.63 4.64
C PRO A 74 -12.99 -7.87 5.53
N GLN A 75 -12.51 -8.96 4.97
CA GLN A 75 -12.27 -10.21 5.67
C GLN A 75 -11.02 -10.08 6.56
N PRO A 76 -11.11 -10.40 7.86
CA PRO A 76 -9.94 -10.60 8.70
C PRO A 76 -9.05 -11.71 8.12
N LYS A 77 -7.74 -11.52 8.21
CA LYS A 77 -6.77 -12.42 7.62
C LYS A 77 -5.71 -12.79 8.65
N ALA A 78 -5.57 -14.08 8.92
CA ALA A 78 -4.61 -14.58 9.91
C ALA A 78 -3.18 -14.17 9.54
N GLY A 79 -2.41 -13.70 10.51
CA GLY A 79 -1.05 -13.20 10.29
C GLY A 79 -0.97 -11.78 9.71
N TRP A 80 -2.10 -11.10 9.51
CA TRP A 80 -2.17 -9.70 9.08
C TRP A 80 -2.94 -8.86 10.10
N GLU A 81 -2.53 -7.61 10.27
CA GLU A 81 -3.29 -6.62 11.01
C GLU A 81 -4.25 -5.89 10.07
N LEU A 82 -5.56 -5.98 10.34
CA LEU A 82 -6.59 -5.30 9.56
C LEU A 82 -6.91 -3.93 10.15
N GLU A 83 -6.76 -2.89 9.33
CA GLU A 83 -7.16 -1.51 9.64
C GLU A 83 -8.22 -1.05 8.63
N VAL A 84 -9.33 -0.51 9.13
CA VAL A 84 -10.41 0.06 8.32
C VAL A 84 -10.51 1.54 8.62
N ILE A 85 -10.13 2.36 7.65
CA ILE A 85 -10.16 3.82 7.77
C ILE A 85 -11.53 4.29 7.31
N LYS A 86 -12.21 5.01 8.20
CA LYS A 86 -13.52 5.58 7.94
C LYS A 86 -13.43 7.06 7.58
N GLY A 87 -14.34 7.51 6.72
CA GLY A 87 -14.51 8.91 6.37
C GLY A 87 -15.90 9.16 5.81
N ASP A 88 -16.14 10.41 5.45
CA ASP A 88 -17.38 10.85 4.80
C ASP A 88 -17.38 10.42 3.32
N TYR A 89 -18.49 9.86 2.88
CA TYR A 89 -18.82 9.68 1.47
C TYR A 89 -19.24 11.01 0.84
N GLN A 90 -19.13 11.11 -0.49
CA GLN A 90 -19.58 12.31 -1.20
C GLN A 90 -21.10 12.41 -1.19
N LYS A 91 -21.81 11.27 -1.22
CA LYS A 91 -23.27 11.18 -1.15
C LYS A 91 -23.74 10.50 0.14
N THR A 92 -25.02 10.68 0.45
CA THR A 92 -25.70 9.88 1.48
C THR A 92 -26.34 8.66 0.84
N TYR A 93 -26.14 7.50 1.46
CA TYR A 93 -26.62 6.22 0.97
C TYR A 93 -27.68 5.64 1.92
N ASP A 94 -28.61 4.87 1.38
CA ASP A 94 -29.60 4.13 2.18
C ASP A 94 -29.03 2.75 2.54
N ASN A 95 -29.02 2.43 3.82
CA ASN A 95 -28.62 1.14 4.34
C ASN A 95 -29.81 0.54 5.11
N HIS A 96 -30.68 -0.18 4.40
CA HIS A 96 -31.87 -0.80 4.97
C HIS A 96 -32.79 0.20 5.71
N GLY A 97 -32.96 1.41 5.14
CA GLY A 97 -33.77 2.49 5.72
C GLY A 97 -32.96 3.53 6.50
N ASP A 98 -31.73 3.22 6.89
CA ASP A 98 -30.85 4.16 7.57
C ASP A 98 -30.09 5.03 6.57
N LYS A 99 -30.09 6.35 6.77
CA LYS A 99 -29.28 7.27 5.97
C LYS A 99 -27.86 7.32 6.50
N VAL A 100 -26.92 6.80 5.72
CA VAL A 100 -25.49 6.71 6.08
C VAL A 100 -24.67 7.60 5.17
N LYS A 101 -23.86 8.48 5.78
CA LYS A 101 -22.89 9.34 5.06
C LYS A 101 -21.45 8.99 5.35
N THR A 102 -21.18 8.09 6.31
CA THR A 102 -19.82 7.74 6.71
C THR A 102 -19.61 6.24 6.66
N GLY A 103 -18.39 5.82 6.31
CA GLY A 103 -18.02 4.41 6.30
C GLY A 103 -16.60 4.21 5.79
N ALA A 104 -16.26 2.98 5.41
CA ALA A 104 -14.92 2.65 4.96
C ALA A 104 -14.59 3.39 3.65
N ILE A 105 -13.44 4.08 3.63
CA ILE A 105 -12.87 4.75 2.45
C ILE A 105 -11.49 4.18 2.08
N GLU A 106 -10.84 3.50 3.03
CA GLU A 106 -9.59 2.80 2.80
C GLU A 106 -9.51 1.57 3.72
N ILE A 107 -9.02 0.47 3.17
CA ILE A 107 -8.80 -0.79 3.88
C ILE A 107 -7.32 -1.12 3.78
N ARG A 108 -6.71 -1.56 4.90
CA ARG A 108 -5.33 -2.01 4.93
C ARG A 108 -5.20 -3.34 5.64
N TRP A 109 -4.49 -4.27 5.02
CA TRP A 109 -3.89 -5.42 5.70
C TRP A 109 -2.40 -5.12 5.85
N LYS A 110 -1.90 -5.06 7.08
CA LYS A 110 -0.54 -4.64 7.42
C LYS A 110 0.23 -5.76 8.12
N ASN A 111 1.54 -5.56 8.26
CA ASN A 111 2.45 -6.42 9.00
C ASN A 111 2.41 -7.89 8.55
N GLY A 112 2.04 -8.12 7.29
CA GLY A 112 2.03 -9.44 6.69
C GLY A 112 3.38 -9.85 6.14
N ASN A 113 3.42 -11.06 5.59
CA ASN A 113 4.62 -11.64 5.00
C ASN A 113 4.23 -12.57 3.85
N LEU A 114 3.86 -11.99 2.71
CA LEU A 114 3.68 -12.76 1.47
C LEU A 114 5.00 -12.78 0.70
N SER A 115 5.74 -13.89 0.77
CA SER A 115 7.05 -14.01 0.11
C SER A 115 6.92 -14.02 -1.42
N ASP A 116 8.06 -13.99 -2.10
CA ASP A 116 8.13 -14.06 -3.56
C ASP A 116 7.66 -15.42 -4.14
N ASP A 117 7.61 -16.45 -3.29
CA ASP A 117 7.32 -17.83 -3.70
C ASP A 117 5.81 -18.15 -3.74
N PHE A 118 4.97 -17.28 -3.17
CA PHE A 118 3.56 -17.57 -2.94
C PHE A 118 2.68 -16.41 -3.41
N TYR A 119 1.47 -16.75 -3.84
CA TYR A 119 0.39 -15.80 -4.05
C TYR A 119 -0.56 -15.80 -2.86
N ASP A 120 -1.37 -14.75 -2.75
CA ASP A 120 -2.45 -14.70 -1.77
C ASP A 120 -3.64 -13.89 -2.27
N THR A 121 -4.76 -13.99 -1.58
CA THR A 121 -5.96 -13.20 -1.83
C THR A 121 -6.37 -12.36 -0.63
N PHE A 122 -6.96 -11.21 -0.93
CA PHE A 122 -7.49 -10.24 0.02
C PHE A 122 -8.92 -9.90 -0.40
N VAL A 123 -9.84 -9.91 0.55
CA VAL A 123 -11.29 -9.84 0.32
C VAL A 123 -11.90 -8.78 1.21
#